data_AF-A0A537LZN1-F1
#
_entry.id   AF-A0A537LZN1-F1
#
_cell.length_a   1.000
_cell.length_b   1.000
_cell.length_c   1.000
_cell.angle_alpha   90.00
_cell.angle_beta   90.00
_cell.angle_gamma   90.00
#
_symmetry.space_group_name_H-M   'P 1'
#
loop_
_entity.id
_entity.type
_entity.pdbx_description
1 polymer ?
#
loop_
_entity_poly.entity_id
_entity_poly.type
_entity_poly.pdbx_seq_one_letter_code
_entity_poly.pdbx_strand_id
1 'polypeptide(L)'
;MIRTRFDPDSLVTQARAQLARVRESMADVVLFADAMTAGDVGKVKLLAPRMIEGSLAILDSQRVLFEGRRGLFAPSEHPHQMAAFMVLMYKVLGVSERNWIEAKTGGDADAAAAAVNREIAGAAKEAAALAARGRANFARALAETKALSKGTSDPKLRAVAEQALRLLDPQARYFDIMDEYAAWARAQPPVTAASLVSAPQDPATGPTVGFEMRLVELTRSVAQGAR
;
A
#
# COMPACT_ATOMS: atom_id res chain seq x y z
N MET A 1 -0.48 27.87 -8.06
CA MET A 1 0.45 27.09 -7.21
C MET A 1 -0.37 26.38 -6.15
N ILE A 2 -0.80 25.13 -6.39
CA ILE A 2 -1.60 24.38 -5.40
C ILE A 2 -0.61 23.69 -4.46
N ARG A 3 -0.37 24.30 -3.30
CA ARG A 3 0.20 23.60 -2.14
C ARG A 3 -0.84 22.56 -1.72
N THR A 4 -0.65 21.29 -2.07
CA THR A 4 -1.27 20.21 -1.28
C THR A 4 -0.71 20.36 0.13
N ARG A 5 -1.58 20.77 1.06
CA ARG A 5 -1.30 20.91 2.49
C ARG A 5 -0.89 19.54 3.04
N PHE A 6 0.39 19.24 2.97
CA PHE A 6 1.00 18.31 3.91
C PHE A 6 0.96 19.02 5.26
N ASP A 7 0.17 18.49 6.18
CA ASP A 7 0.11 18.96 7.57
C ASP A 7 0.89 17.96 8.44
N PRO A 8 2.15 18.27 8.79
CA PRO A 8 2.99 17.38 9.60
C PRO A 8 2.34 17.04 10.94
N ASP A 9 1.59 17.98 11.54
CA ASP A 9 0.98 17.79 12.85
C ASP A 9 -0.20 16.80 12.77
N SER A 10 -0.97 16.87 11.69
CA SER A 10 -2.00 15.87 11.38
C SER A 10 -1.40 14.47 11.22
N LEU A 11 -0.27 14.35 10.51
CA LEU A 11 0.42 13.06 10.34
C LEU A 11 0.99 12.51 11.63
N VAL A 12 1.62 13.34 12.47
CA VAL A 12 2.13 12.93 13.78
C VAL A 12 0.98 12.50 14.68
N THR A 13 -0.14 13.21 14.65
CA THR A 13 -1.34 12.86 15.43
C THR A 13 -1.92 11.52 14.99
N GLN A 14 -2.08 11.31 13.68
CA GLN A 14 -2.55 10.05 13.12
C GLN A 14 -1.58 8.91 13.44
N ALA A 15 -0.26 9.11 13.30
CA ALA A 15 0.75 8.11 13.62
C ALA A 15 0.73 7.71 15.11
N ARG A 16 0.57 8.68 16.02
CA ARG A 16 0.44 8.40 17.47
C ARG A 16 -0.83 7.62 17.78
N ALA A 17 -1.96 8.00 17.19
CA ALA A 17 -3.22 7.30 17.37
C ALA A 17 -3.14 5.85 16.85
N GLN A 18 -2.50 5.64 15.70
CA GLN A 18 -2.28 4.32 15.14
C GLN A 18 -1.33 3.47 15.99
N LEU A 19 -0.23 4.05 16.49
CA LEU A 19 0.70 3.34 17.37
C LEU A 19 0.02 2.90 18.68
N ALA A 20 -0.86 3.73 19.24
CA ALA A 20 -1.64 3.36 20.42
C ALA A 20 -2.56 2.16 20.13
N ARG A 21 -3.30 2.19 19.01
CA ARG A 21 -4.18 1.08 18.59
C ARG A 21 -3.42 -0.22 18.31
N VAL A 22 -2.26 -0.14 17.64
CA VAL A 22 -1.42 -1.33 17.39
C VAL A 22 -0.89 -1.92 18.70
N ARG A 23 -0.52 -1.08 19.68
CA ARG A 23 -0.09 -1.56 20.99
C ARG A 23 -1.21 -2.28 21.73
N GLU A 24 -2.42 -1.73 21.70
CA GLU A 24 -3.61 -2.37 22.27
C GLU A 24 -3.91 -3.70 21.58
N SER A 25 -3.83 -3.75 20.24
CA SER A 25 -4.08 -4.99 19.50
C SER A 25 -3.05 -6.09 19.79
N MET A 26 -1.79 -5.75 20.05
CA MET A 26 -0.78 -6.77 20.42
C MET A 26 -1.13 -7.47 21.75
N ALA A 27 -1.75 -6.76 22.70
CA ALA A 27 -2.23 -7.38 23.93
C ALA A 27 -3.40 -8.34 23.65
N ASP A 28 -4.29 -7.95 22.73
CA ASP A 28 -5.43 -8.78 22.33
C ASP A 28 -5.00 -10.05 21.57
N VAL A 29 -3.91 -9.99 20.80
CA VAL A 29 -3.28 -11.17 20.16
C VAL A 29 -2.81 -12.19 21.19
N VAL A 30 -2.13 -11.75 22.24
CA VAL A 30 -1.66 -12.65 23.30
C VAL A 30 -2.84 -13.31 24.00
N LEU A 31 -3.84 -12.51 24.41
CA LEU A 31 -5.03 -13.03 25.08
C LEU A 31 -5.83 -14.01 24.19
N PHE A 32 -5.92 -13.73 22.89
CA PHE A 32 -6.59 -14.61 21.94
C PHE A 32 -5.83 -15.92 21.75
N ALA A 33 -4.51 -15.87 21.60
CA ALA A 33 -3.66 -17.06 21.47
C ALA A 33 -3.72 -17.93 22.73
N ASP A 34 -3.72 -17.33 23.92
CA ASP A 34 -3.88 -18.04 25.19
C ASP A 34 -5.25 -18.72 25.29
N ALA A 35 -6.33 -18.01 24.89
CA ALA A 35 -7.69 -18.58 24.86
C ALA A 35 -7.81 -19.76 23.89
N MET A 36 -7.21 -19.64 22.70
CA MET A 36 -7.14 -20.72 21.71
C MET A 36 -6.36 -21.93 22.27
N THR A 37 -5.22 -21.70 22.91
CA THR A 37 -4.37 -22.75 23.51
C THR A 37 -5.08 -23.47 24.64
N ALA A 38 -5.85 -22.74 25.45
CA ALA A 38 -6.66 -23.30 26.54
C ALA A 38 -7.97 -23.96 26.06
N GLY A 39 -8.32 -23.87 24.78
CA GLY A 39 -9.60 -24.35 24.25
C GLY A 39 -10.82 -23.58 24.77
N ASP A 40 -10.64 -22.34 25.26
CA ASP A 40 -11.70 -21.50 25.82
C ASP A 40 -12.50 -20.84 24.69
N VAL A 41 -13.44 -21.61 24.12
CA VAL A 41 -14.30 -21.17 23.01
C VAL A 41 -15.08 -19.89 23.35
N GLY A 42 -15.45 -19.69 24.61
CA GLY A 42 -16.16 -18.49 25.06
C GLY A 42 -15.29 -17.25 24.93
N LYS A 43 -14.05 -17.30 25.43
CA LYS A 43 -13.08 -16.20 25.29
C LYS A 43 -12.63 -15.99 23.85
N VAL A 44 -12.44 -17.04 23.07
CA VAL A 44 -12.10 -16.92 21.64
C VAL A 44 -13.18 -16.12 20.91
N LYS A 45 -14.47 -16.43 21.13
CA LYS A 45 -15.58 -15.67 20.54
C LYS A 45 -15.62 -14.22 21.00
N LEU A 46 -15.30 -13.95 22.25
CA LEU A 46 -15.25 -12.60 22.81
C LEU A 46 -14.08 -11.77 22.25
N LEU A 47 -12.92 -12.39 22.03
CA LEU A 47 -11.68 -11.72 21.61
C LEU A 47 -11.51 -11.63 20.09
N ALA A 48 -12.18 -12.49 19.31
CA ALA A 48 -12.09 -12.49 17.85
C ALA A 48 -12.41 -11.12 17.20
N PRO A 49 -13.44 -10.36 17.61
CA PRO A 49 -13.68 -9.02 17.05
C PRO A 49 -12.52 -8.05 17.29
N ARG A 50 -11.90 -8.09 18.48
CA ARG A 50 -10.77 -7.21 18.83
C ARG A 50 -9.51 -7.56 18.05
N MET A 51 -9.28 -8.85 17.80
CA MET A 51 -8.22 -9.33 16.91
C MET A 51 -8.36 -8.77 15.49
N ILE A 52 -9.59 -8.79 14.98
CA ILE A 52 -9.94 -8.28 13.67
C ILE A 52 -9.77 -6.75 13.60
N GLU A 53 -10.20 -6.01 14.62
CA GLU A 53 -9.95 -4.55 14.69
C GLU A 53 -8.44 -4.25 14.71
N GLY A 54 -7.66 -5.08 15.38
CA GLY A 54 -6.20 -5.00 15.41
C GLY A 54 -5.54 -5.17 14.05
N SER A 55 -5.95 -6.17 13.26
CA SER A 55 -5.41 -6.38 11.91
C SER A 55 -5.71 -5.20 10.99
N LEU A 56 -6.92 -4.63 11.09
CA LEU A 56 -7.31 -3.42 10.36
C LEU A 56 -6.47 -2.20 10.76
N ALA A 57 -6.15 -2.04 12.05
CA ALA A 57 -5.29 -0.97 12.53
C ALA A 57 -3.86 -1.08 11.94
N ILE A 58 -3.34 -2.29 11.74
CA ILE A 58 -2.04 -2.51 11.08
C ILE A 58 -2.08 -2.05 9.62
N LEU A 59 -3.14 -2.40 8.87
CA LEU A 59 -3.30 -1.96 7.48
C LEU A 59 -3.40 -0.43 7.37
N ASP A 60 -4.21 0.19 8.24
CA ASP A 60 -4.34 1.65 8.30
C ASP A 60 -3.03 2.34 8.70
N SER A 61 -2.23 1.71 9.58
CA SER A 61 -0.90 2.21 9.96
C SER A 61 0.07 2.24 8.78
N GLN A 62 0.07 1.20 7.94
CA GLN A 62 0.89 1.17 6.72
C GLN A 62 0.46 2.26 5.74
N ARG A 63 -0.86 2.46 5.56
CA ARG A 63 -1.38 3.56 4.73
C ARG A 63 -0.85 4.91 5.21
N VAL A 64 -0.95 5.21 6.52
CA VAL A 64 -0.46 6.48 7.11
C VAL A 64 1.05 6.64 6.93
N LEU A 65 1.83 5.57 7.11
CA LEU A 65 3.28 5.58 6.87
C LEU A 65 3.61 6.00 5.42
N PHE A 66 2.94 5.39 4.44
CA PHE A 66 3.17 5.69 3.03
C PHE A 66 2.60 7.05 2.61
N GLU A 67 1.54 7.55 3.24
CA GLU A 67 1.09 8.94 3.09
C GLU A 67 2.14 9.93 3.59
N GLY A 68 2.74 9.66 4.75
CA GLY A 68 3.87 10.42 5.28
C GLY A 68 5.05 10.44 4.32
N ARG A 69 5.47 9.25 3.81
CA ARG A 69 6.54 9.13 2.82
C ARG A 69 6.22 9.85 1.52
N ARG A 70 4.99 9.74 1.02
CA ARG A 70 4.53 10.45 -0.18
C ARG A 70 4.68 11.96 -0.04
N GLY A 71 4.42 12.49 1.15
CA GLY A 71 4.57 13.91 1.46
C GLY A 71 6.01 14.43 1.47
N LEU A 72 7.01 13.54 1.54
CA LEU A 72 8.43 13.90 1.45
C LEU A 72 8.88 14.19 0.01
N PHE A 73 8.08 13.79 -0.99
CA PHE A 73 8.41 13.93 -2.40
C PHE A 73 7.45 14.90 -3.08
N ALA A 74 7.98 15.79 -3.91
CA ALA A 74 7.16 16.69 -4.70
C ALA A 74 6.28 15.86 -5.67
N PRO A 75 5.05 16.29 -6.00
CA PRO A 75 4.19 15.56 -6.93
C PRO A 75 4.80 15.33 -8.33
N SER A 76 5.81 16.13 -8.70
CA SER A 76 6.59 16.02 -9.93
C SER A 76 7.70 14.97 -9.87
N GLU A 77 7.96 14.35 -8.73
CA GLU A 77 9.02 13.36 -8.58
C GLU A 77 8.42 11.95 -8.62
N HIS A 78 9.07 11.03 -9.34
CA HIS A 78 8.56 9.67 -9.47
C HIS A 78 8.40 8.88 -8.15
N PRO A 79 9.19 9.11 -7.07
CA PRO A 79 8.94 8.46 -5.79
C PRO A 79 7.61 8.87 -5.15
N HIS A 80 7.06 10.05 -5.49
CA HIS A 80 5.72 10.45 -5.05
C HIS A 80 4.66 9.50 -5.60
N GLN A 81 4.75 9.11 -6.89
CA GLN A 81 3.81 8.16 -7.49
C GLN A 81 3.98 6.75 -6.92
N MET A 82 5.22 6.33 -6.65
CA MET A 82 5.49 5.05 -6.00
C MET A 82 4.87 4.96 -4.60
N ALA A 83 5.05 6.00 -3.77
CA ALA A 83 4.45 6.06 -2.44
C ALA A 83 2.92 6.15 -2.52
N ALA A 84 2.37 6.93 -3.47
CA ALA A 84 0.92 6.99 -3.70
C ALA A 84 0.32 5.63 -4.09
N PHE A 85 1.05 4.81 -4.84
CA PHE A 85 0.61 3.47 -5.19
C PHE A 85 0.54 2.54 -3.97
N MET A 86 1.50 2.62 -3.04
CA MET A 86 1.44 1.89 -1.76
C MET A 86 0.21 2.31 -0.94
N VAL A 87 -0.07 3.62 -0.86
CA VAL A 87 -1.28 4.13 -0.19
C VAL A 87 -2.54 3.55 -0.80
N LEU A 88 -2.62 3.49 -2.13
CA LEU A 88 -3.76 2.91 -2.84
C LEU A 88 -3.95 1.43 -2.49
N MET A 89 -2.89 0.63 -2.50
CA MET A 89 -2.98 -0.80 -2.17
C MET A 89 -3.48 -1.04 -0.74
N TYR A 90 -2.95 -0.34 0.27
CA TYR A 90 -3.43 -0.48 1.65
C TYR A 90 -4.85 0.07 1.85
N LYS A 91 -5.26 1.06 1.06
CA LYS A 91 -6.64 1.53 1.05
C LYS A 91 -7.59 0.43 0.53
N VAL A 92 -7.24 -0.21 -0.59
CA VAL A 92 -8.02 -1.33 -1.16
C VAL A 92 -8.10 -2.48 -0.17
N LEU A 93 -6.96 -2.90 0.42
CA LEU A 93 -6.92 -3.93 1.46
C LEU A 93 -7.82 -3.58 2.65
N GLY A 94 -7.67 -2.38 3.21
CA GLY A 94 -8.46 -1.98 4.38
C GLY A 94 -9.96 -1.91 4.09
N VAL A 95 -10.36 -1.43 2.91
CA VAL A 95 -11.78 -1.43 2.49
C VAL A 95 -12.28 -2.85 2.29
N SER A 96 -11.51 -3.69 1.61
CA SER A 96 -11.93 -5.06 1.31
C SER A 96 -12.08 -5.91 2.57
N GLU A 97 -11.06 -5.88 3.44
CA GLU A 97 -11.07 -6.57 4.74
C GLU A 97 -12.25 -6.13 5.61
N ARG A 98 -12.47 -4.82 5.80
CA ARG A 98 -13.60 -4.28 6.59
C ARG A 98 -14.95 -4.78 6.08
N ASN A 99 -15.16 -4.77 4.78
CA ASN A 99 -16.43 -5.18 4.18
C ASN A 99 -16.60 -6.71 4.16
N TRP A 100 -15.50 -7.46 4.06
CA TRP A 100 -15.52 -8.91 4.25
C TRP A 100 -15.95 -9.28 5.68
N ILE A 101 -15.38 -8.60 6.70
CA ILE A 101 -15.77 -8.78 8.10
C ILE A 101 -17.24 -8.43 8.31
N GLU A 102 -17.68 -7.26 7.85
CA GLU A 102 -19.08 -6.80 7.96
C GLU A 102 -20.06 -7.84 7.39
N ALA A 103 -19.77 -8.39 6.21
CA ALA A 103 -20.59 -9.43 5.60
C ALA A 103 -20.58 -10.73 6.42
N LYS A 104 -19.47 -11.08 7.09
CA LYS A 104 -19.32 -12.29 7.91
C LYS A 104 -20.00 -12.20 9.27
N THR A 105 -20.10 -11.01 9.85
CA THR A 105 -20.62 -10.79 11.20
C THR A 105 -22.11 -10.43 11.21
N GLY A 106 -22.80 -10.54 10.07
CA GLY A 106 -24.24 -10.34 9.96
C GLY A 106 -24.66 -8.92 9.57
N GLY A 107 -23.72 -8.11 9.05
CA GLY A 107 -24.02 -6.81 8.44
C GLY A 107 -24.63 -6.91 7.05
N ASP A 108 -24.82 -5.76 6.40
CA ASP A 108 -25.38 -5.68 5.04
C ASP A 108 -24.34 -6.14 4.00
N ALA A 109 -24.39 -7.44 3.67
CA ALA A 109 -23.45 -8.07 2.75
C ALA A 109 -23.52 -7.53 1.31
N ASP A 110 -24.68 -7.02 0.88
CA ASP A 110 -24.84 -6.43 -0.45
C ASP A 110 -24.18 -5.03 -0.51
N ALA A 111 -24.42 -4.21 0.52
CA ALA A 111 -23.73 -2.93 0.65
C ALA A 111 -22.21 -3.11 0.77
N ALA A 112 -21.78 -4.12 1.51
CA ALA A 112 -20.37 -4.49 1.66
C ALA A 112 -19.74 -4.86 0.30
N ALA A 113 -20.37 -5.77 -0.45
CA ALA A 113 -19.92 -6.17 -1.78
C ALA A 113 -19.85 -4.97 -2.75
N ALA A 114 -20.85 -4.08 -2.72
CA ALA A 114 -20.86 -2.87 -3.53
C ALA A 114 -19.70 -1.91 -3.16
N ALA A 115 -19.36 -1.78 -1.87
CA ALA A 115 -18.22 -0.98 -1.42
C ALA A 115 -16.89 -1.54 -1.93
N VAL A 116 -16.68 -2.85 -1.85
CA VAL A 116 -15.48 -3.51 -2.37
C VAL A 116 -15.35 -3.31 -3.89
N ASN A 117 -16.42 -3.55 -4.65
CA ASN A 117 -16.41 -3.37 -6.10
C ASN A 117 -16.08 -1.92 -6.51
N ARG A 118 -16.63 -0.92 -5.80
CA ARG A 118 -16.32 0.49 -6.06
C ARG A 118 -14.84 0.79 -5.84
N GLU A 119 -14.26 0.28 -4.75
CA GLU A 119 -12.88 0.54 -4.42
C GLU A 119 -11.92 -0.14 -5.41
N ILE A 120 -12.15 -1.41 -5.78
CA ILE A 120 -11.36 -2.12 -6.81
C ILE A 120 -11.43 -1.39 -8.16
N ALA A 121 -12.62 -0.98 -8.59
CA ALA A 121 -12.79 -0.23 -9.84
C ALA A 121 -12.10 1.15 -9.81
N GLY A 122 -12.11 1.82 -8.66
CA GLY A 122 -11.36 3.05 -8.43
C GLY A 122 -9.85 2.83 -8.53
N ALA A 123 -9.36 1.76 -7.90
CA ALA A 123 -7.94 1.42 -7.87
C ALA A 123 -7.38 1.10 -9.25
N ALA A 124 -8.16 0.42 -10.11
CA ALA A 124 -7.78 0.19 -11.51
C ALA A 124 -7.49 1.48 -12.30
N LYS A 125 -8.27 2.54 -12.05
CA LYS A 125 -8.10 3.83 -12.73
C LYS A 125 -6.93 4.60 -12.13
N GLU A 126 -6.85 4.61 -10.80
CA GLU A 126 -5.81 5.36 -10.08
C GLU A 126 -4.42 4.76 -10.29
N ALA A 127 -4.27 3.44 -10.24
CA ALA A 127 -2.99 2.75 -10.48
C ALA A 127 -2.44 3.05 -11.89
N ALA A 128 -3.28 2.99 -12.92
CA ALA A 128 -2.86 3.33 -14.29
C ALA A 128 -2.47 4.81 -14.44
N ALA A 129 -3.19 5.72 -13.77
CA ALA A 129 -2.85 7.13 -13.78
C ALA A 129 -1.52 7.41 -13.04
N LEU A 130 -1.27 6.71 -11.93
CA LEU A 130 -0.01 6.78 -11.18
C LEU A 130 1.15 6.24 -12.01
N ALA A 131 0.97 5.11 -12.71
CA ALA A 131 1.98 4.54 -13.60
C ALA A 131 2.35 5.52 -14.73
N ALA A 132 1.36 6.08 -15.43
CA ALA A 132 1.58 7.02 -16.51
C ALA A 132 2.31 8.30 -16.06
N ARG A 133 1.86 8.91 -14.95
CA ARG A 133 2.54 10.09 -14.37
C ARG A 133 3.93 9.75 -13.86
N GLY A 134 4.09 8.60 -13.22
CA GLY A 134 5.35 8.11 -12.70
C GLY A 134 6.38 7.91 -13.81
N ARG A 135 6.00 7.29 -14.93
CA ARG A 135 6.86 7.15 -16.12
C ARG A 135 7.28 8.50 -16.71
N ALA A 136 6.36 9.46 -16.81
CA ALA A 136 6.70 10.79 -17.33
C ALA A 136 7.70 11.52 -16.42
N ASN A 137 7.46 11.50 -15.10
CA ASN A 137 8.37 12.10 -14.11
C ASN A 137 9.72 11.38 -14.07
N PHE A 138 9.73 10.04 -14.16
CA PHE A 138 10.93 9.23 -14.19
C PHE A 138 11.77 9.49 -15.45
N ALA A 139 11.13 9.57 -16.62
CA ALA A 139 11.83 9.88 -17.88
C ALA A 139 12.52 11.24 -17.82
N ARG A 140 11.88 12.25 -17.20
CA ARG A 140 12.51 13.55 -16.95
C ARG A 140 13.72 13.42 -16.02
N ALA A 141 13.56 12.78 -14.86
CA ALA A 141 14.65 12.60 -13.90
C ALA A 141 15.85 11.85 -14.52
N LEU A 142 15.56 10.83 -15.35
CA LEU A 142 16.57 10.07 -16.07
C LEU A 142 17.31 10.95 -17.10
N ALA A 143 16.60 11.78 -17.85
CA ALA A 143 17.19 12.70 -18.82
C ALA A 143 18.08 13.76 -18.14
N GLU A 144 17.59 14.35 -17.05
CA GLU A 144 18.33 15.33 -16.25
C GLU A 144 19.62 14.73 -15.65
N THR A 145 19.52 13.53 -15.09
CA THR A 145 20.68 12.82 -14.52
C THR A 145 21.71 12.44 -15.59
N LYS A 146 21.26 12.00 -16.78
CA LYS A 146 22.15 11.73 -17.93
C LYS A 146 22.84 12.99 -18.42
N ALA A 147 22.12 14.12 -18.49
CA ALA A 147 22.69 15.41 -18.88
C ALA A 147 23.75 15.86 -17.86
N LEU A 148 23.49 15.71 -16.57
CA LEU A 148 24.44 16.04 -15.50
C LEU A 148 25.71 15.18 -15.58
N SER A 149 25.57 13.86 -15.73
CA SER A 149 26.72 12.94 -15.85
C SER A 149 27.64 13.30 -17.01
N LYS A 150 27.08 13.67 -18.17
CA LYS A 150 27.85 14.03 -19.38
C LYS A 150 28.37 15.47 -19.39
N GLY A 151 27.61 16.40 -18.81
CA GLY A 151 27.86 17.85 -18.93
C GLY A 151 28.74 18.44 -17.83
N THR A 152 28.94 17.73 -16.71
CA THR A 152 29.77 18.23 -15.60
C THR A 152 31.26 17.93 -15.82
N SER A 153 32.11 18.90 -15.53
CA SER A 153 33.57 18.71 -15.42
C SER A 153 34.02 18.26 -14.03
N ASP A 154 33.14 18.33 -13.03
CA ASP A 154 33.44 17.89 -11.65
C ASP A 154 33.37 16.35 -11.56
N PRO A 155 34.51 15.67 -11.25
CA PRO A 155 34.55 14.21 -11.18
C PRO A 155 33.66 13.63 -10.06
N LYS A 156 33.44 14.37 -8.95
CA LYS A 156 32.57 13.90 -7.86
C LYS A 156 31.11 13.96 -8.28
N LEU A 157 30.68 15.06 -8.91
CA LEU A 157 29.32 15.20 -9.42
C LEU A 157 29.02 14.16 -10.52
N ARG A 158 30.01 13.86 -11.38
CA ARG A 158 29.89 12.79 -12.37
C ARG A 158 29.68 11.43 -11.71
N ALA A 159 30.49 11.09 -10.71
CA ALA A 159 30.39 9.82 -9.99
C ALA A 159 29.02 9.67 -9.29
N VAL A 160 28.51 10.73 -8.66
CA VAL A 160 27.17 10.73 -8.04
C VAL A 160 26.07 10.54 -9.08
N ALA A 161 26.15 11.23 -10.23
CA ALA A 161 25.17 11.08 -11.31
C ALA A 161 25.18 9.66 -11.91
N GLU A 162 26.37 9.07 -12.10
CA GLU A 162 26.50 7.68 -12.56
C GLU A 162 25.93 6.67 -11.56
N GLN A 163 26.16 6.88 -10.26
CA GLN A 163 25.54 6.07 -9.21
C GLN A 163 24.01 6.21 -9.22
N ALA A 164 23.49 7.43 -9.37
CA ALA A 164 22.06 7.68 -9.48
C ALA A 164 21.44 6.96 -10.70
N LEU A 165 22.12 6.94 -11.85
CA LEU A 165 21.65 6.21 -13.04
C LEU A 165 21.50 4.70 -12.78
N ARG A 166 22.47 4.08 -12.08
CA ARG A 166 22.39 2.65 -11.71
C ARG A 166 21.20 2.36 -10.79
N LEU A 167 20.84 3.30 -9.94
CA LEU A 167 19.68 3.19 -9.05
C LEU A 167 18.35 3.40 -9.79
N LEU A 168 18.32 4.28 -10.79
CA LEU A 168 17.10 4.64 -11.52
C LEU A 168 16.68 3.55 -12.51
N ASP A 169 17.60 2.95 -13.26
CA ASP A 169 17.27 1.95 -14.29
C ASP A 169 16.34 0.82 -13.81
N PRO A 170 16.59 0.15 -12.67
CA PRO A 170 15.68 -0.88 -12.18
C PRO A 170 14.35 -0.33 -11.63
N GLN A 171 14.26 0.98 -11.32
CA GLN A 171 13.03 1.59 -10.81
C GLN A 171 11.93 1.73 -11.86
N ALA A 172 12.24 1.67 -13.15
CA ALA A 172 11.21 1.68 -14.19
C ALA A 172 10.20 0.52 -14.03
N ARG A 173 10.66 -0.62 -13.50
CA ARG A 173 9.84 -1.82 -13.24
C ARG A 173 8.72 -1.59 -12.22
N TYR A 174 8.82 -0.55 -11.37
CA TYR A 174 7.73 -0.19 -10.47
C TYR A 174 6.45 0.15 -11.23
N PHE A 175 6.57 0.85 -12.35
CA PHE A 175 5.41 1.28 -13.13
C PHE A 175 4.77 0.11 -13.88
N ASP A 176 5.55 -0.90 -14.24
CA ASP A 176 5.03 -2.13 -14.84
C ASP A 176 4.17 -2.89 -13.81
N ILE A 177 4.64 -2.98 -12.56
CA ILE A 177 3.85 -3.56 -11.46
C ILE A 177 2.54 -2.79 -11.23
N MET A 178 2.56 -1.45 -11.36
CA MET A 178 1.33 -0.63 -11.25
C MET A 178 0.35 -0.92 -12.40
N ASP A 179 0.85 -1.06 -13.63
CA ASP A 179 0.02 -1.42 -14.79
C ASP A 179 -0.58 -2.82 -14.64
N GLU A 180 0.20 -3.78 -14.15
CA GLU A 180 -0.27 -5.14 -13.86
C GLU A 180 -1.33 -5.15 -12.76
N TYR A 181 -1.14 -4.35 -11.70
CA TYR A 181 -2.16 -4.17 -10.66
C TYR A 181 -3.45 -3.57 -11.24
N ALA A 182 -3.32 -2.56 -12.10
CA ALA A 182 -4.47 -1.97 -12.77
C ALA A 182 -5.20 -2.99 -13.67
N ALA A 183 -4.46 -3.83 -14.39
CA ALA A 183 -5.02 -4.90 -15.21
C ALA A 183 -5.71 -5.96 -14.36
N TRP A 184 -5.08 -6.41 -13.27
CA TRP A 184 -5.67 -7.32 -12.30
C TRP A 184 -6.99 -6.78 -11.74
N ALA A 185 -7.01 -5.51 -11.31
CA ALA A 185 -8.18 -4.85 -10.74
C ALA A 185 -9.33 -4.75 -11.76
N ARG A 186 -9.05 -4.50 -13.05
CA ARG A 186 -10.08 -4.52 -14.12
C ARG A 186 -10.61 -5.91 -14.42
N ALA A 187 -9.75 -6.93 -14.31
CA ALA A 187 -10.10 -8.31 -14.58
C ALA A 187 -10.81 -8.99 -13.39
N GLN A 188 -10.95 -8.31 -12.25
CA GLN A 188 -11.64 -8.89 -11.10
C GLN A 188 -13.11 -9.15 -11.42
N PRO A 189 -13.61 -10.37 -11.19
CA PRO A 189 -15.05 -10.62 -11.24
C PRO A 189 -15.71 -9.76 -10.14
N PRO A 190 -16.97 -9.30 -10.37
CA PRO A 190 -17.70 -8.59 -9.33
C PRO A 190 -17.78 -9.40 -8.04
N VAL A 191 -17.37 -8.78 -6.94
CA VAL A 191 -17.57 -9.31 -5.61
C VAL A 191 -19.06 -9.31 -5.32
N THR A 192 -19.60 -10.45 -4.90
CA THR A 192 -21.01 -10.62 -4.54
C THR A 192 -21.14 -10.81 -3.03
N ALA A 193 -22.32 -10.51 -2.47
CA ALA A 193 -22.62 -10.80 -1.06
C ALA A 193 -22.33 -12.27 -0.73
N ALA A 194 -22.81 -13.19 -1.58
CA ALA A 194 -22.56 -14.62 -1.43
C ALA A 194 -21.06 -14.93 -1.37
N SER A 195 -20.26 -14.36 -2.27
CA SER A 195 -18.81 -14.60 -2.28
C SER A 195 -18.10 -14.09 -1.03
N LEU A 196 -18.50 -12.94 -0.47
CA LEU A 196 -17.91 -12.43 0.77
C LEU A 196 -18.27 -13.32 1.96
N VAL A 197 -19.54 -13.71 2.08
CA VAL A 197 -20.02 -14.57 3.17
C VAL A 197 -19.40 -15.96 3.11
N SER A 198 -19.19 -16.52 1.91
CA SER A 198 -18.61 -17.86 1.77
C SER A 198 -17.08 -17.88 1.79
N ALA A 199 -16.40 -16.79 1.44
CA ALA A 199 -14.95 -16.78 1.32
C ALA A 199 -14.25 -17.01 2.68
N PRO A 200 -13.24 -17.89 2.77
CA PRO A 200 -12.51 -18.13 4.01
C PRO A 200 -11.63 -16.94 4.44
N GLN A 201 -11.35 -16.02 3.52
CA GLN A 201 -10.52 -14.84 3.69
C GLN A 201 -10.94 -13.77 2.68
N ASP A 202 -10.54 -12.51 2.90
CA ASP A 202 -10.78 -11.41 1.98
C ASP A 202 -10.20 -11.72 0.57
N PRO A 203 -11.01 -11.66 -0.50
CA PRO A 203 -10.57 -11.94 -1.87
C PRO A 203 -9.50 -10.96 -2.40
N ALA A 204 -9.42 -9.73 -1.88
CA ALA A 204 -8.42 -8.77 -2.32
C ALA A 204 -7.05 -8.95 -1.65
N THR A 205 -7.00 -9.62 -0.50
CA THR A 205 -5.79 -9.78 0.31
C THR A 205 -4.68 -10.51 -0.44
N GLY A 206 -4.94 -11.72 -0.93
CA GLY A 206 -3.93 -12.53 -1.61
C GLY A 206 -3.26 -11.81 -2.78
N PRO A 207 -4.03 -11.31 -3.76
CA PRO A 207 -3.46 -10.59 -4.90
C PRO A 207 -2.71 -9.31 -4.49
N THR A 208 -3.28 -8.48 -3.62
CA THR A 208 -2.65 -7.20 -3.25
C THR A 208 -1.34 -7.41 -2.48
N VAL A 209 -1.29 -8.40 -1.58
CA VAL A 209 -0.03 -8.82 -0.92
C VAL A 209 0.97 -9.35 -1.93
N GLY A 210 0.53 -10.09 -2.97
CA GLY A 210 1.40 -10.54 -4.06
C GLY A 210 2.07 -9.37 -4.78
N PHE A 211 1.34 -8.28 -5.05
CA PHE A 211 1.91 -7.07 -5.64
C PHE A 211 2.86 -6.35 -4.68
N GLU A 212 2.51 -6.23 -3.40
CA GLU A 212 3.38 -5.67 -2.36
C GLU A 212 4.72 -6.41 -2.27
N MET A 213 4.69 -7.74 -2.21
CA MET A 213 5.90 -8.56 -2.13
C MET A 213 6.82 -8.35 -3.33
N ARG A 214 6.25 -8.26 -4.54
CA ARG A 214 7.02 -7.95 -5.75
C ARG A 214 7.67 -6.57 -5.70
N LEU A 215 7.01 -5.58 -5.12
CA LEU A 215 7.58 -4.23 -4.94
C LEU A 215 8.72 -4.23 -3.91
N VAL A 216 8.58 -5.00 -2.82
CA VAL A 216 9.61 -5.17 -1.79
C VAL A 216 10.83 -5.89 -2.35
N GLU A 217 10.62 -6.95 -3.12
CA GLU A 217 11.71 -7.68 -3.81
C GLU A 217 12.43 -6.79 -4.80
N LEU A 218 11.70 -5.98 -5.56
CA LEU A 218 12.29 -4.99 -6.46
C LEU A 218 13.11 -3.95 -5.67
N THR A 219 12.61 -3.43 -4.54
CA THR A 219 13.38 -2.49 -3.69
C THR A 219 14.67 -3.14 -3.22
N ARG A 220 14.59 -4.40 -2.77
CA ARG A 220 15.74 -5.16 -2.27
C ARG A 220 16.78 -5.37 -3.38
N SER A 221 16.33 -5.74 -4.58
CA SER A 221 17.21 -5.92 -5.74
C SER A 221 17.93 -4.63 -6.12
N VAL A 222 17.22 -3.49 -6.14
CA VAL A 222 17.81 -2.16 -6.40
C VAL A 222 18.85 -1.82 -5.33
N ALA A 223 18.54 -2.05 -4.05
CA ALA A 223 19.44 -1.75 -2.94
C ALA A 223 20.69 -2.64 -2.92
N GLN A 224 20.58 -3.90 -3.37
CA GLN A 224 21.70 -4.83 -3.49
C GLN A 224 22.58 -4.52 -4.71
N GLY A 225 22.00 -4.15 -5.85
CA GLY A 225 22.75 -3.75 -7.05
C GLY A 225 23.46 -2.39 -6.92
N ALA A 226 23.19 -1.65 -5.85
CA ALA A 226 23.82 -0.37 -5.52
C ALA A 226 25.08 -0.49 -4.64
N ARG A 227 25.35 -1.69 -4.10
CA ARG A 227 26.51 -2.02 -3.27
C ARG A 227 27.62 -2.61 -4.13
#